data_AF-A0A743YFS2-F1
#
_entry.id   AF-A0A743YFS2-F1
#
_cell.length_a   1.000
_cell.length_b   1.000
_cell.length_c   1.000
_cell.angle_alpha   90.00
_cell.angle_beta   90.00
_cell.angle_gamma   90.00
#
_symmetry.space_group_name_H-M   'P 1'
#
loop_
_entity.id
_entity.type
_entity.pdbx_description
1 polymer ?
#
loop_
_entity_poly.entity_id
_entity_poly.type
_entity_poly.pdbx_seq_one_letter_code
_entity_poly.pdbx_strand_id
1 'polypeptide(L)'
;MALLKAIEAGVDGVDTAISSMSATYGHPATEALVATLAGTEHDTGLDILKLESIAAYFREVRKKYHAFEGQLKGYDSRILVAQVPGGMLTNLESQLKQQNAADRLDQVLAEIPRVREDLGFIPLVTPTSQIVGTQAVLNVLTGERYKTIAKETAGILKGEYGHTPVPVNAALQARVLEGGAPVTCRPADLLKPELA
;
A
#
# COMPACT_ATOMS: atom_id res chain seq x y z
N MET A 1 -0.37 -16.33 -10.73
CA MET A 1 -1.74 -16.35 -11.30
C MET A 1 -2.08 -15.07 -12.02
N ALA A 2 -2.13 -13.91 -11.33
CA ALA A 2 -2.47 -12.63 -11.97
C ALA A 2 -1.59 -12.28 -13.18
N LEU A 3 -0.25 -12.41 -13.05
CA LEU A 3 0.69 -12.13 -14.15
C LEU A 3 0.42 -13.01 -15.37
N LEU A 4 0.25 -14.32 -15.19
CA LEU A 4 -0.04 -15.24 -16.29
C LEU A 4 -1.35 -14.86 -17.01
N LYS A 5 -2.40 -14.50 -16.26
CA LYS A 5 -3.66 -14.05 -16.86
C LYS A 5 -3.55 -12.71 -17.56
N ALA A 6 -2.67 -11.81 -17.10
CA ALA A 6 -2.39 -10.57 -17.82
C ALA A 6 -1.63 -10.83 -19.13
N ILE A 7 -0.69 -11.77 -19.14
CA ILE A 7 0.06 -12.20 -20.33
C ILE A 7 -0.89 -12.82 -21.36
N GLU A 8 -1.73 -13.76 -20.94
CA GLU A 8 -2.78 -14.34 -21.81
C GLU A 8 -3.74 -13.28 -22.35
N ALA A 9 -3.92 -12.17 -21.64
CA ALA A 9 -4.75 -11.04 -22.06
C ALA A 9 -4.01 -10.00 -22.93
N GLY A 10 -2.71 -10.21 -23.21
CA GLY A 10 -1.92 -9.39 -24.12
C GLY A 10 -1.15 -8.24 -23.47
N VAL A 11 -0.82 -8.30 -22.17
CA VAL A 11 0.07 -7.31 -21.55
C VAL A 11 1.49 -7.38 -22.14
N ASP A 12 2.09 -6.24 -22.45
CA ASP A 12 3.42 -6.17 -23.08
C ASP A 12 4.59 -6.43 -22.12
N GLY A 13 4.39 -6.24 -20.83
CA GLY A 13 5.45 -6.32 -19.82
C GLY A 13 4.93 -6.62 -18.42
N VAL A 14 5.77 -7.24 -17.61
CA VAL A 14 5.46 -7.66 -16.24
C VAL A 14 6.68 -7.51 -15.35
N ASP A 15 6.46 -7.13 -14.10
CA ASP A 15 7.51 -7.05 -13.08
C ASP A 15 7.59 -8.33 -12.26
N THR A 16 8.83 -8.76 -12.00
CA THR A 16 9.17 -9.91 -11.15
C THR A 16 10.38 -9.58 -10.28
N ALA A 17 10.69 -10.43 -9.31
CA ALA A 17 11.91 -10.34 -8.52
C ALA A 17 12.69 -11.64 -8.61
N ILE A 18 14.03 -11.59 -8.58
CA ILE A 18 14.86 -12.80 -8.58
C ILE A 18 14.46 -13.73 -7.43
N SER A 19 14.41 -15.04 -7.66
CA SER A 19 13.74 -15.99 -6.76
C SER A 19 14.13 -15.86 -5.28
N SER A 20 15.42 -15.65 -4.96
CA SER A 20 15.92 -15.47 -3.59
C SER A 20 15.46 -14.19 -2.89
N MET A 21 14.96 -13.21 -3.64
CA MET A 21 14.41 -11.93 -3.16
C MET A 21 12.91 -11.77 -3.49
N SER A 22 12.24 -12.87 -3.87
CA SER A 22 10.84 -12.88 -4.30
C SER A 22 9.88 -13.34 -3.18
N ALA A 23 8.59 -13.33 -3.50
CA ALA A 23 7.48 -13.79 -2.67
C ALA A 23 7.24 -12.98 -1.39
N THR A 24 6.33 -13.48 -0.54
CA THR A 24 5.80 -12.82 0.67
C THR A 24 5.32 -11.39 0.41
N TYR A 25 6.10 -10.38 0.80
CA TYR A 25 5.77 -8.97 0.61
C TYR A 25 6.20 -8.44 -0.78
N GLY A 26 7.04 -9.19 -1.49
CA GLY A 26 7.59 -8.82 -2.79
C GLY A 26 6.80 -9.38 -3.97
N HIS A 27 7.51 -9.51 -5.10
CA HIS A 27 6.94 -9.90 -6.39
C HIS A 27 7.05 -11.41 -6.64
N PRO A 28 6.32 -11.97 -7.62
CA PRO A 28 6.56 -13.33 -8.12
C PRO A 28 8.01 -13.53 -8.58
N ALA A 29 8.50 -14.77 -8.47
CA ALA A 29 9.87 -15.13 -8.87
C ALA A 29 10.06 -15.03 -10.40
N THR A 30 11.14 -14.37 -10.83
CA THR A 30 11.50 -14.22 -12.24
C THR A 30 11.65 -15.58 -12.93
N GLU A 31 12.41 -16.49 -12.33
CA GLU A 31 12.72 -17.81 -12.90
C GLU A 31 11.46 -18.67 -13.05
N ALA A 32 10.53 -18.57 -12.08
CA ALA A 32 9.27 -19.31 -12.14
C ALA A 32 8.41 -18.84 -13.31
N LEU A 33 8.36 -17.53 -13.58
CA LEU A 33 7.62 -16.99 -14.71
C LEU A 33 8.29 -17.33 -16.04
N VAL A 34 9.61 -17.17 -16.14
CA VAL A 34 10.39 -17.56 -17.33
C VAL A 34 10.18 -19.04 -17.67
N ALA A 35 10.29 -19.93 -16.69
CA ALA A 35 10.04 -21.36 -16.87
C ALA A 35 8.59 -21.66 -17.30
N THR A 36 7.62 -20.91 -16.78
CA THR A 36 6.20 -21.08 -17.14
C THR A 36 5.92 -20.71 -18.59
N LEU A 37 6.65 -19.73 -19.14
CA LEU A 37 6.43 -19.21 -20.49
C LEU A 37 7.34 -19.86 -21.56
N ALA A 38 8.33 -20.65 -21.14
CA ALA A 38 9.27 -21.30 -22.05
C ALA A 38 8.54 -22.20 -23.07
N GLY A 39 8.83 -22.02 -24.36
CA GLY A 39 8.22 -22.74 -25.47
C GLY A 39 6.78 -22.34 -25.80
N THR A 40 6.24 -21.30 -25.15
CA THR A 40 4.94 -20.71 -25.49
C THR A 40 5.09 -19.58 -26.51
N GLU A 41 3.98 -19.04 -27.01
CA GLU A 41 4.01 -17.82 -27.83
C GLU A 41 4.52 -16.57 -27.06
N HIS A 42 4.53 -16.65 -25.73
CA HIS A 42 5.01 -15.61 -24.83
C HIS A 42 6.40 -15.93 -24.25
N ASP A 43 7.18 -16.80 -24.89
CA ASP A 43 8.54 -17.11 -24.47
C ASP A 43 9.37 -15.81 -24.33
N THR A 44 9.99 -15.67 -23.17
CA THR A 44 10.75 -14.45 -22.83
C THR A 44 12.14 -14.41 -23.45
N GLY A 45 12.65 -15.55 -23.94
CA GLY A 45 14.03 -15.70 -24.43
C GLY A 45 15.11 -15.57 -23.35
N LEU A 46 14.73 -15.51 -22.07
CA LEU A 46 15.65 -15.35 -20.95
C LEU A 46 16.31 -16.67 -20.55
N ASP A 47 17.62 -16.62 -20.30
CA ASP A 47 18.42 -17.78 -19.89
C ASP A 47 18.25 -18.06 -18.39
N ILE A 48 17.55 -19.15 -18.07
CA ILE A 48 17.26 -19.56 -16.68
C ILE A 48 18.51 -19.89 -15.88
N LEU A 49 19.58 -20.38 -16.51
CA LEU A 49 20.83 -20.72 -15.82
C LEU A 49 21.58 -19.46 -15.38
N LYS A 50 21.55 -18.41 -16.22
CA LYS A 50 22.08 -17.09 -15.84
C LYS A 50 21.27 -16.49 -14.70
N LEU A 51 19.93 -16.58 -14.75
CA LEU A 51 19.09 -16.11 -13.65
C LEU A 51 19.38 -16.86 -12.34
N GLU A 52 19.56 -18.18 -12.36
CA GLU A 52 19.90 -18.94 -11.15
C GLU A 52 21.21 -18.45 -10.52
N SER A 53 22.24 -18.17 -11.31
CA SER A 53 23.51 -17.64 -10.79
C SER A 53 23.33 -16.30 -10.04
N ILE A 54 22.43 -15.44 -10.53
CA ILE A 54 22.07 -14.18 -9.87
C ILE A 54 21.29 -14.47 -8.59
N ALA A 55 20.37 -15.44 -8.62
CA ALA A 55 19.62 -15.85 -7.45
C ALA A 55 20.52 -16.41 -6.35
N ALA A 56 21.52 -17.21 -6.71
CA ALA A 56 22.51 -17.76 -5.79
C ALA A 56 23.33 -16.66 -5.11
N TYR A 57 23.75 -15.64 -5.86
CA TYR A 57 24.40 -14.47 -5.28
C TYR A 57 23.49 -13.77 -4.26
N PHE A 58 22.25 -13.44 -4.65
CA PHE A 58 21.33 -12.72 -3.74
C PHE A 58 20.89 -13.55 -2.54
N ARG A 59 20.90 -14.89 -2.64
CA ARG A 59 20.64 -15.80 -1.52
C ARG A 59 21.66 -15.60 -0.39
N GLU A 60 22.92 -15.38 -0.73
CA GLU A 60 23.97 -15.08 0.26
C GLU A 60 23.90 -13.63 0.74
N VAL A 61 23.55 -12.69 -0.14
CA VAL A 61 23.38 -11.28 0.25
C VAL A 61 22.25 -11.12 1.27
N ARG A 62 21.08 -11.72 1.03
CA ARG A 62 19.88 -11.60 1.87
C ARG A 62 20.13 -12.01 3.32
N LYS A 63 20.99 -13.02 3.55
CA LYS A 63 21.37 -13.46 4.90
C LYS A 63 21.95 -12.33 5.76
N LYS A 64 22.67 -11.37 5.14
CA LYS A 64 23.25 -10.21 5.84
C LYS A 64 22.18 -9.26 6.40
N TYR A 65 20.96 -9.31 5.87
CA TYR A 65 19.85 -8.43 6.20
C TYR A 65 18.77 -9.10 7.06
N HIS A 66 19.08 -10.24 7.69
CA HIS A 66 18.10 -11.00 8.49
C HIS A 66 17.41 -10.15 9.58
N ALA A 67 18.07 -9.11 10.09
CA ALA A 67 17.54 -8.22 11.11
C ALA A 67 16.34 -7.38 10.62
N PHE A 68 16.16 -7.24 9.30
CA PHE A 68 15.12 -6.43 8.67
C PHE A 68 14.01 -7.27 8.03
N GLU A 69 14.07 -8.60 8.15
CA GLU A 69 13.05 -9.48 7.60
C GLU A 69 11.72 -9.32 8.35
N GLY A 70 10.63 -9.26 7.59
CA GLY A 70 9.27 -9.32 8.14
C GLY A 70 8.94 -10.71 8.68
N GLN A 71 7.86 -10.81 9.45
CA GLN A 71 7.46 -12.07 10.09
C GLN A 71 6.50 -12.93 9.24
N LEU A 72 6.01 -12.41 8.10
CA LEU A 72 5.10 -13.14 7.22
C LEU A 72 5.74 -14.40 6.65
N LYS A 73 5.02 -15.52 6.78
CA LYS A 73 5.36 -16.80 6.16
C LYS A 73 4.21 -17.20 5.23
N GLY A 74 4.52 -17.48 3.96
CA GLY A 74 3.51 -17.80 2.96
C GLY A 74 2.73 -16.56 2.51
N TYR A 75 1.40 -16.64 2.57
CA TYR A 75 0.48 -15.61 2.09
C TYR A 75 -0.43 -15.12 3.22
N ASP A 76 -0.75 -13.83 3.23
CA ASP A 76 -1.69 -13.23 4.18
C ASP A 76 -3.06 -13.03 3.54
N SER A 77 -4.00 -13.94 3.81
CA SER A 77 -5.37 -13.86 3.28
C SER A 77 -6.18 -12.71 3.87
N ARG A 78 -5.74 -12.10 4.98
CA ARG A 78 -6.41 -10.92 5.56
C ARG A 78 -6.40 -9.73 4.60
N ILE A 79 -5.40 -9.64 3.72
CA ILE A 79 -5.33 -8.61 2.65
C ILE A 79 -6.54 -8.69 1.72
N LEU A 80 -7.02 -9.90 1.42
CA LEU A 80 -8.19 -10.10 0.54
C LEU A 80 -9.48 -9.58 1.17
N VAL A 81 -9.54 -9.53 2.50
CA VAL A 81 -10.71 -9.08 3.26
C VAL A 81 -10.62 -7.58 3.56
N ALA A 82 -9.51 -7.15 4.15
CA ALA A 82 -9.35 -5.78 4.64
C ALA A 82 -8.82 -4.80 3.59
N GLN A 83 -8.31 -5.31 2.46
CA GLN A 83 -7.65 -4.53 1.40
C GLN A 83 -6.48 -3.67 1.92
N VAL A 84 -5.89 -4.06 3.04
CA VAL A 84 -4.75 -3.36 3.67
C VAL A 84 -3.45 -3.85 3.02
N PRO A 85 -2.63 -2.97 2.39
CA PRO A 85 -1.33 -3.36 1.85
C PRO A 85 -0.41 -3.94 2.93
N GLY A 86 0.43 -4.92 2.58
CA GLY A 86 1.30 -5.60 3.55
C GLY A 86 2.20 -4.65 4.36
N GLY A 87 2.82 -3.67 3.69
CA GLY A 87 3.64 -2.65 4.37
C GLY A 87 2.84 -1.75 5.33
N MET A 88 1.57 -1.48 5.03
CA MET A 88 0.68 -0.74 5.93
C MET A 88 0.35 -1.57 7.18
N LEU A 89 0.09 -2.86 7.02
CA LEU A 89 -0.24 -3.76 8.14
C LEU A 89 0.91 -3.85 9.16
N THR A 90 2.14 -4.08 8.70
CA THR A 90 3.30 -4.18 9.61
C THR A 90 3.55 -2.87 10.37
N ASN A 91 3.31 -1.72 9.73
CA ASN A 91 3.41 -0.42 10.39
C ASN A 91 2.32 -0.24 11.46
N LEU A 92 1.08 -0.63 11.17
CA LEU A 92 -0.03 -0.57 12.12
C LEU A 92 0.20 -1.46 13.34
N GLU A 93 0.67 -2.69 13.14
CA GLU A 93 1.03 -3.61 14.24
C GLU A 93 2.11 -3.00 15.14
N SER A 94 3.14 -2.39 14.55
CA SER A 94 4.20 -1.68 15.28
C SER A 94 3.65 -0.48 16.08
N GLN A 95 2.80 0.35 15.46
CA GLN A 95 2.18 1.51 16.11
C GLN A 95 1.30 1.09 17.31
N LEU A 96 0.46 0.08 17.13
CA LEU A 96 -0.41 -0.42 18.20
C LEU A 96 0.39 -1.05 19.34
N LYS A 97 1.47 -1.77 19.02
CA LYS A 97 2.36 -2.33 20.04
C LYS A 97 3.06 -1.25 20.86
N GLN A 98 3.55 -0.18 20.22
CA GLN A 98 4.15 0.96 20.92
C GLN A 98 3.17 1.67 21.85
N GLN A 99 1.87 1.62 21.54
CA GLN A 99 0.80 2.20 22.34
C GLN A 99 0.16 1.21 23.32
N ASN A 100 0.73 0.01 23.50
CA ASN A 100 0.18 -1.07 24.33
C ASN A 100 -1.28 -1.45 23.98
N ALA A 101 -1.65 -1.36 22.69
CA ALA A 101 -3.00 -1.59 22.18
C ALA A 101 -3.01 -2.65 21.04
N ALA A 102 -2.07 -3.60 21.07
CA ALA A 102 -1.94 -4.63 20.04
C ALA A 102 -3.20 -5.50 19.89
N ASP A 103 -3.98 -5.65 20.97
CA ASP A 103 -5.26 -6.36 21.00
C ASP A 103 -6.39 -5.65 20.22
N ARG A 104 -6.17 -4.40 19.80
CA ARG A 104 -7.13 -3.58 19.03
C ARG A 104 -6.96 -3.70 17.52
N LEU A 105 -6.02 -4.52 17.03
CA LEU A 105 -5.72 -4.62 15.59
C LEU A 105 -6.96 -4.92 14.76
N ASP A 106 -7.79 -5.88 15.16
CA ASP A 106 -8.99 -6.26 14.40
C ASP A 106 -10.01 -5.11 14.30
N GLN A 107 -10.12 -4.28 15.35
CA GLN A 107 -10.97 -3.10 15.34
C GLN A 107 -10.45 -2.05 14.35
N VAL A 108 -9.13 -1.87 14.29
CA VAL A 108 -8.48 -0.96 13.33
C VAL A 108 -8.68 -1.47 11.90
N LEU A 109 -8.50 -2.77 11.65
CA LEU A 109 -8.74 -3.37 10.35
C LEU A 109 -10.20 -3.20 9.89
N ALA A 110 -11.16 -3.28 10.80
CA ALA A 110 -12.57 -3.03 10.51
C ALA A 110 -12.90 -1.54 10.33
N GLU A 111 -12.06 -0.62 10.81
CA GLU A 111 -12.26 0.83 10.71
C GLU A 111 -11.65 1.41 9.42
N ILE A 112 -10.57 0.82 8.90
CA ILE A 112 -9.89 1.27 7.68
C ILE A 112 -10.83 1.43 6.47
N PRO A 113 -11.69 0.44 6.10
CA PRO A 113 -12.59 0.59 4.97
C PRO A 113 -13.57 1.76 5.14
N ARG A 114 -14.04 2.01 6.36
CA ARG A 114 -14.96 3.11 6.68
C ARG A 114 -14.28 4.46 6.56
N VAL A 115 -13.04 4.58 7.06
CA VAL A 115 -12.25 5.80 6.87
C VAL A 115 -11.93 6.04 5.41
N ARG A 116 -11.63 4.99 4.64
CA ARG A 116 -11.38 5.08 3.20
C ARG A 116 -12.62 5.55 2.44
N GLU A 117 -13.80 5.07 2.79
CA GLU A 117 -15.08 5.53 2.25
C GLU A 117 -15.31 7.02 2.57
N ASP A 118 -15.15 7.42 3.84
CA ASP A 118 -15.29 8.81 4.27
C ASP A 118 -14.32 9.76 3.56
N LEU A 119 -13.17 9.25 3.11
CA LEU A 119 -12.17 9.98 2.33
C LEU A 119 -12.31 9.78 0.81
N GLY A 120 -13.47 9.34 0.33
CA GLY A 120 -13.78 9.32 -1.11
C GLY A 120 -13.12 8.17 -1.87
N PHE A 121 -12.97 7.00 -1.23
CA PHE A 121 -12.38 5.78 -1.81
C PHE A 121 -10.98 5.93 -2.39
N ILE A 122 -10.16 6.82 -1.80
CA ILE A 122 -8.76 6.98 -2.20
C ILE A 122 -8.03 5.64 -2.28
N PRO A 123 -7.16 5.42 -3.29
CA PRO A 123 -6.32 4.24 -3.35
C PRO A 123 -5.44 4.14 -2.09
N LEU A 124 -5.36 2.95 -1.50
CA LEU A 124 -4.48 2.70 -0.35
C LEU A 124 -3.06 2.43 -0.84
N VAL A 125 -2.35 3.50 -1.17
CA VAL A 125 -0.95 3.49 -1.61
C VAL A 125 -0.20 4.55 -0.79
N THR A 126 1.12 4.49 -0.68
CA THR A 126 1.85 5.57 0.00
C THR A 126 1.69 6.89 -0.76
N PRO A 127 1.35 8.03 -0.09
CA PRO A 127 1.21 8.22 1.35
C PRO A 127 -0.21 7.98 1.92
N THR A 128 -1.25 7.89 1.09
CA THR A 128 -2.67 7.82 1.51
C THR A 128 -3.01 6.61 2.38
N SER A 129 -2.35 5.47 2.19
CA SER A 129 -2.51 4.27 3.03
C SER A 129 -2.19 4.57 4.50
N GLN A 130 -1.10 5.31 4.76
CA GLN A 130 -0.71 5.69 6.11
C GLN A 130 -1.69 6.69 6.72
N ILE A 131 -2.17 7.65 5.92
CA ILE A 131 -3.16 8.65 6.38
C ILE A 131 -4.44 7.95 6.85
N VAL A 132 -4.98 7.04 6.04
CA VAL A 132 -6.16 6.23 6.40
C VAL A 132 -5.89 5.37 7.63
N GLY A 133 -4.75 4.69 7.68
CA GLY A 133 -4.37 3.83 8.80
C GLY A 133 -4.26 4.58 10.12
N THR A 134 -3.54 5.70 10.13
CA THR A 134 -3.37 6.53 11.32
C THR A 134 -4.71 7.09 11.80
N GLN A 135 -5.57 7.56 10.89
CA GLN A 135 -6.91 8.02 11.28
C GLN A 135 -7.77 6.89 11.85
N ALA A 136 -7.70 5.68 11.29
CA ALA A 136 -8.41 4.52 11.82
C ALA A 136 -7.92 4.14 13.23
N VAL A 137 -6.61 4.17 13.48
CA VAL A 137 -6.03 3.97 14.82
C VAL A 137 -6.55 5.03 15.80
N LEU A 138 -6.55 6.31 15.41
CA LEU A 138 -7.09 7.38 16.26
C LEU A 138 -8.56 7.16 16.61
N ASN A 139 -9.39 6.80 15.62
CA ASN A 139 -10.81 6.53 15.84
C ASN A 139 -11.03 5.39 16.85
N VAL A 140 -10.26 4.30 16.74
CA VAL A 140 -10.37 3.15 17.64
C VAL A 140 -9.89 3.48 19.06
N LEU A 141 -8.73 4.12 19.19
CA LEU A 141 -8.14 4.40 20.50
C LEU A 141 -8.89 5.49 21.28
N THR A 142 -9.49 6.45 20.57
CA THR A 142 -10.33 7.48 21.20
C THR A 142 -11.75 7.00 21.51
N GLY A 143 -12.17 5.87 20.92
CA GLY A 143 -13.51 5.30 21.07
C GLY A 143 -14.61 6.07 20.32
N GLU A 144 -14.26 7.09 19.54
CA GLU A 144 -15.19 7.95 18.83
C GLU A 144 -14.61 8.35 17.46
N ARG A 145 -15.32 8.04 16.38
CA ARG A 145 -14.85 8.31 15.01
C ARG A 145 -14.65 9.81 14.81
N TYR A 146 -13.46 10.20 14.35
CA TYR A 146 -13.09 11.58 14.06
C TYR A 146 -13.24 12.55 15.23
N LYS A 147 -13.20 12.08 16.48
CA LYS A 147 -13.06 12.97 17.65
C LYS A 147 -11.87 13.90 17.45
N THR A 148 -10.74 13.30 17.07
CA THR A 148 -9.55 13.98 16.56
C THR A 148 -9.38 13.65 15.07
N ILE A 149 -9.21 14.68 14.24
CA ILE A 149 -8.91 14.53 12.81
C ILE A 149 -7.41 14.79 12.64
N ALA A 150 -6.68 13.82 12.09
CA ALA A 150 -5.25 13.98 11.81
C ALA A 150 -5.04 15.08 10.74
N LYS A 151 -3.89 15.75 10.81
CA LYS A 151 -3.57 16.87 9.91
C LYS A 151 -3.66 16.47 8.45
N GLU A 152 -3.09 15.32 8.09
CA GLU A 152 -3.05 14.81 6.73
C GLU A 152 -4.44 14.38 6.25
N THR A 153 -5.28 13.83 7.14
CA THR A 153 -6.71 13.55 6.86
C THR A 153 -7.45 14.84 6.54
N ALA A 154 -7.23 15.90 7.32
CA ALA A 154 -7.81 17.21 7.05
C ALA A 154 -7.31 17.78 5.72
N GLY A 155 -6.04 17.58 5.36
CA GLY A 155 -5.50 17.99 4.06
C GLY A 155 -6.18 17.29 2.88
N ILE A 156 -6.47 15.99 2.98
CA ILE A 156 -7.26 15.27 1.96
C ILE A 156 -8.66 15.88 1.85
N LEU A 157 -9.34 16.08 2.98
CA LEU A 157 -10.68 16.67 3.01
C LEU A 157 -10.71 18.10 2.44
N LYS A 158 -9.63 18.87 2.61
CA LYS A 158 -9.47 20.21 2.03
C LYS A 158 -9.09 20.22 0.55
N GLY A 159 -8.78 19.06 -0.05
CA GLY A 159 -8.33 18.95 -1.45
C GLY A 159 -6.83 19.25 -1.65
N GLU A 160 -6.05 19.37 -0.57
CA GLU A 160 -4.62 19.73 -0.63
C GLU A 160 -3.74 18.63 -1.27
N TYR A 161 -4.25 17.39 -1.33
CA TYR A 161 -3.61 16.25 -2.00
C TYR A 161 -4.14 16.01 -3.42
N GLY A 162 -5.12 16.79 -3.87
CA GLY A 162 -5.79 16.64 -5.15
C GLY A 162 -7.19 16.03 -5.03
N HIS A 163 -7.74 15.60 -6.17
CA HIS A 163 -9.10 15.08 -6.26
C HIS A 163 -9.18 13.62 -5.80
N THR A 164 -10.21 13.32 -5.00
CA THR A 164 -10.56 11.95 -4.63
C THR A 164 -11.39 11.27 -5.73
N PRO A 165 -11.35 9.94 -5.87
CA PRO A 165 -12.13 9.22 -6.89
C PRO A 165 -13.64 9.47 -6.84
N VAL A 166 -14.18 9.61 -5.63
CA VAL A 166 -15.57 10.04 -5.40
C VAL A 166 -15.59 11.15 -4.34
N PRO A 167 -16.71 11.89 -4.18
CA PRO A 167 -16.82 12.92 -3.15
C PRO A 167 -16.51 12.37 -1.75
N VAL A 168 -15.75 13.14 -0.97
CA VAL A 168 -15.50 12.84 0.44
C VAL A 168 -16.77 13.06 1.28
N ASN A 169 -16.75 12.61 2.53
CA ASN A 169 -17.83 12.88 3.48
C ASN A 169 -18.01 14.40 3.67
N ALA A 170 -19.17 14.91 3.24
CA ALA A 170 -19.47 16.34 3.22
C ALA A 170 -19.46 16.97 4.63
N ALA A 171 -19.90 16.24 5.66
CA ALA A 171 -19.90 16.76 7.03
C ALA A 171 -18.48 16.89 7.59
N LEU A 172 -17.61 15.92 7.31
CA LEU A 172 -16.20 15.99 7.71
C LEU A 172 -15.46 17.09 6.95
N GLN A 173 -15.71 17.22 5.65
CA GLN A 173 -15.13 18.28 4.83
C GLN A 173 -15.55 19.67 5.33
N ALA A 174 -16.84 19.90 5.56
CA ALA A 174 -17.33 21.16 6.10
C ALA A 174 -16.70 21.49 7.46
N ARG A 175 -16.54 20.48 8.33
CA ARG A 175 -15.91 20.65 9.65
C ARG A 175 -14.45 21.12 9.55
N VAL A 176 -13.65 20.56 8.63
CA VAL A 176 -12.23 20.95 8.51
C VAL A 176 -12.02 22.24 7.71
N LEU A 177 -13.00 22.64 6.90
CA LEU A 177 -12.96 23.88 6.13
C LEU A 177 -13.32 25.12 6.95
N GLU A 178 -14.08 24.96 8.04
CA GLU A 178 -14.49 26.05 8.94
C GLU A 178 -15.11 27.25 8.20
N GLY A 179 -15.93 26.97 7.18
CA GLY A 179 -16.57 27.98 6.33
C GLY A 179 -15.78 28.39 5.07
N GLY A 180 -14.57 27.86 4.89
CA GLY A 180 -13.80 27.99 3.65
C GLY A 180 -14.32 27.08 2.51
N ALA A 181 -13.69 27.21 1.35
CA ALA A 181 -13.92 26.35 0.19
C ALA A 181 -12.77 25.34 0.02
N PRO A 182 -13.03 24.11 -0.44
CA PRO A 182 -11.97 23.15 -0.73
C PRO A 182 -11.13 23.59 -1.93
N VAL A 183 -9.88 23.16 -1.96
CA VAL A 183 -9.00 23.29 -3.13
C VAL A 183 -9.51 22.37 -4.23
N THR A 184 -9.73 22.94 -5.42
CA THR A 184 -10.27 22.24 -6.61
C THR A 184 -9.35 22.34 -7.82
N CYS A 185 -8.21 23.03 -7.71
CA CYS A 185 -7.18 23.08 -8.75
C CYS A 185 -6.08 22.03 -8.49
N ARG A 186 -5.07 21.97 -9.37
CA ARG A 186 -3.87 21.16 -9.11
C ARG A 186 -3.11 21.80 -7.93
N PRO A 187 -2.89 21.10 -6.80
CA PRO A 187 -2.32 21.73 -5.59
C PRO A 187 -0.98 22.45 -5.80
N ALA A 188 -0.15 21.94 -6.72
CA ALA A 188 1.15 22.55 -7.04
C ALA A 188 1.03 23.96 -7.67
N ASP A 189 -0.14 24.35 -8.19
CA ASP A 189 -0.36 25.70 -8.73
C ASP A 189 -0.43 26.77 -7.64
N LEU A 190 -0.60 26.35 -6.37
CA LEU A 190 -0.62 27.23 -5.20
C LEU A 190 0.78 27.40 -4.57
N LEU A 191 1.78 26.66 -5.05
CA LEU A 191 3.15 26.73 -4.54
C LEU A 191 3.97 27.76 -5.33
N LYS A 192 4.84 28.50 -4.63
CA LYS A 192 5.84 29.36 -5.27
C LYS A 192 7.06 28.52 -5.66
N PRO A 193 7.83 28.89 -6.70
CA PRO A 193 9.13 28.26 -6.97
C PRO A 193 10.02 28.28 -5.72
N GLU A 194 10.53 27.11 -5.32
CA GLU A 194 11.35 26.96 -4.12
C GLU A 194 12.86 26.91 -4.41
N LEU A 195 13.24 26.78 -5.70
CA LEU A 195 14.62 26.84 -6.17
C LEU A 195 14.83 28.12 -6.99
N ALA A 196 15.96 28.77 -6.76
CA ALA A 196 16.41 29.98 -7.47
C ALA A 196 16.99 29.65 -8.85
#